data_AF-A0A950IJ85-F1
#
_entry.id   AF-A0A950IJ85-F1
#
_cell.length_a   1.000
_cell.length_b   1.000
_cell.length_c   1.000
_cell.angle_alpha   90.00
_cell.angle_beta   90.00
_cell.angle_gamma   90.00
#
_symmetry.space_group_name_H-M   'P 1'
#
loop_
_entity.id
_entity.type
_entity.pdbx_description
1 polymer ?
#
loop_
_entity_poly.entity_id
_entity_poly.type
_entity_poly.pdbx_seq_one_letter_code
_entity_poly.pdbx_strand_id
1 'polypeptide(L)'
;MKAPWAHGDPRAVAHRILTDARYQTAAPGPPQKTWYDVLWEAFVAFWKRLWEPFNHLTGNEFLSRVIAIVVLVALVLGLAYLIVRLVRAYAPRRTTHTLAGAEALDAPAGARALFARALEAATQGRHHEAAALLWASALHALDEAGRVRYDAARTPGEWRRAVRDPQFDALARDAVVALFGDRDADAALVARMRDAYDRVVTPA
;
A
#
# COMPACT_ATOMS: atom_id res chain seq x y z
N MET A 1 -20.26 -1.76 48.93
CA MET A 1 -21.04 -0.55 48.54
C MET A 1 -20.47 -0.03 47.23
N LYS A 2 -21.25 0.00 46.14
CA LYS A 2 -20.78 0.51 44.83
C LYS A 2 -20.79 2.04 44.87
N ALA A 3 -19.65 2.67 44.58
CA ALA A 3 -19.53 4.12 44.56
C ALA A 3 -20.51 4.72 43.52
N PRO A 4 -21.30 5.75 43.87
CA PRO A 4 -22.21 6.39 42.93
C PRO A 4 -21.41 7.08 41.82
N TRP A 5 -21.80 6.85 40.57
CA TRP A 5 -21.14 7.48 39.42
C TRP A 5 -21.36 9.00 39.48
N ALA A 6 -20.29 9.78 39.28
CA ALA A 6 -20.30 11.23 39.51
C ALA A 6 -21.29 12.02 38.63
N HIS A 7 -21.85 11.39 37.60
CA HIS A 7 -22.73 12.02 36.61
C HIS A 7 -24.17 11.46 36.61
N GLY A 8 -24.56 10.72 37.66
CA GLY A 8 -25.88 10.12 37.79
C GLY A 8 -25.96 8.69 37.23
N ASP A 9 -27.18 8.21 36.96
CA ASP A 9 -27.41 6.85 36.45
C ASP A 9 -26.74 6.66 35.08
N PRO A 10 -25.83 5.68 34.93
CA PRO A 10 -25.16 5.42 33.68
C PRO A 10 -26.08 5.19 32.49
N ARG A 11 -27.22 4.55 32.73
CA ARG A 11 -28.20 4.24 31.69
C ARG A 11 -28.83 5.51 31.14
N ALA A 12 -29.09 6.49 32.00
CA ALA A 12 -29.67 7.76 31.59
C ALA A 12 -28.68 8.62 30.78
N VAL A 13 -27.39 8.57 31.12
CA VAL A 13 -26.33 9.25 30.35
C VAL A 13 -26.16 8.60 28.97
N ALA A 14 -26.07 7.27 28.91
CA ALA A 14 -25.95 6.54 27.65
C ALA A 14 -27.17 6.78 26.74
N HIS A 15 -28.38 6.69 27.29
CA HIS A 15 -29.59 6.92 26.53
C HIS A 15 -29.63 8.33 25.93
N ARG A 16 -29.26 9.35 26.71
CA ARG A 16 -29.21 10.74 26.26
C ARG A 16 -28.20 10.98 25.13
N ILE A 17 -27.01 10.36 25.21
CA ILE A 17 -26.00 10.44 24.15
C ILE A 17 -26.50 9.75 22.88
N LEU A 18 -27.10 8.57 22.98
CA LEU A 18 -27.59 7.82 21.83
C LEU A 18 -28.79 8.49 21.14
N THR A 19 -29.60 9.26 21.87
CA THR A 19 -30.72 10.02 21.28
C THR A 19 -30.31 11.36 20.67
N ASP A 20 -29.07 11.82 20.87
CA ASP A 20 -28.60 13.08 20.29
C ASP A 20 -28.50 12.95 18.76
N ALA A 21 -29.05 13.94 18.03
CA ALA A 21 -29.16 13.93 16.57
C ALA A 21 -27.81 13.74 15.84
N ARG A 22 -26.71 14.05 16.53
CA ARG A 22 -25.33 13.82 16.07
C ARG A 22 -24.96 12.35 15.92
N TYR A 23 -25.58 11.47 16.69
CA TYR A 23 -25.35 10.02 16.70
C TYR A 23 -26.49 9.23 16.05
N GLN A 24 -27.55 9.91 15.64
CA GLN A 24 -28.56 9.35 14.76
C GLN A 24 -27.98 9.35 13.33
N THR A 25 -27.05 8.43 13.07
CA THR A 25 -26.58 8.15 11.72
C THR A 25 -27.78 7.87 10.83
N ALA A 26 -27.85 8.57 9.69
CA ALA A 26 -28.87 8.39 8.67
C ALA A 26 -29.10 6.89 8.41
N ALA A 27 -30.37 6.51 8.24
CA ALA A 27 -30.76 5.13 7.98
C ALA A 27 -29.83 4.49 6.94
N PRO A 28 -29.31 3.27 7.17
CA PRO A 28 -28.40 2.63 6.24
C PRO A 28 -29.07 2.63 4.86
N GLY A 29 -28.41 3.29 3.90
CA GLY A 29 -28.83 3.27 2.51
C GLY A 29 -28.91 1.82 2.01
N PRO A 30 -29.58 1.57 0.87
CA PRO A 30 -29.64 0.24 0.29
C PRO A 30 -28.23 -0.38 0.22
N PRO A 31 -28.05 -1.66 0.60
CA PRO A 31 -26.74 -2.27 0.71
C PRO A 31 -26.02 -2.10 -0.63
N GLN A 32 -24.96 -1.28 -0.63
CA GLN A 32 -24.11 -1.13 -1.80
C GLN A 32 -23.45 -2.49 -2.03
N LYS A 33 -23.65 -3.07 -3.21
CA LYS A 33 -22.99 -4.32 -3.59
C LYS A 33 -21.49 -4.16 -3.36
N THR A 34 -20.95 -4.97 -2.48
CA THR A 34 -19.52 -4.98 -2.23
C THR A 34 -18.85 -5.47 -3.51
N TRP A 35 -17.65 -4.98 -3.84
CA TRP A 35 -16.88 -5.52 -4.96
C TRP A 35 -16.70 -7.05 -4.85
N TYR A 36 -16.68 -7.57 -3.62
CA TYR A 36 -16.68 -9.00 -3.31
C TYR A 36 -17.95 -9.70 -3.81
N ASP A 37 -19.13 -9.10 -3.63
CA ASP A 37 -20.41 -9.66 -4.08
C ASP A 37 -20.44 -9.76 -5.61
N VAL A 38 -19.92 -8.75 -6.31
CA VAL A 38 -19.80 -8.76 -7.77
C VAL A 38 -18.86 -9.88 -8.24
N LEU A 39 -17.75 -10.09 -7.53
CA LEU A 39 -16.78 -11.13 -7.84
C LEU A 39 -17.35 -12.54 -7.55
N TRP A 40 -18.08 -12.69 -6.45
CA TRP A 40 -18.73 -13.93 -6.06
C TRP A 40 -19.87 -14.31 -7.01
N GLU A 41 -20.70 -13.35 -7.40
CA GLU A 41 -21.76 -13.56 -8.40
C GLU A 41 -21.16 -14.02 -9.75
N ALA A 42 -20.08 -13.39 -10.20
CA ALA A 42 -19.38 -13.79 -11.43
C ALA A 42 -18.79 -15.20 -11.34
N PHE A 43 -18.20 -15.56 -10.19
CA PHE A 43 -17.67 -16.89 -9.94
C PHE A 43 -18.76 -17.97 -9.95
N VAL A 44 -19.87 -17.75 -9.25
CA VAL A 44 -21.00 -18.69 -9.20
C VAL A 44 -21.64 -18.88 -10.57
N ALA A 45 -21.80 -17.80 -11.34
CA ALA A 45 -22.33 -17.87 -12.70
C ALA A 45 -21.41 -18.67 -13.64
N PHE A 46 -20.09 -18.45 -13.54
CA PHE A 46 -19.10 -19.23 -14.28
C PHE A 46 -19.14 -20.71 -13.89
N TRP A 47 -19.21 -21.01 -12.58
CA TRP A 47 -19.24 -22.38 -12.08
C TRP A 47 -20.49 -23.13 -12.55
N LYS A 48 -21.67 -22.52 -12.47
CA LYS A 48 -22.92 -23.14 -12.96
C LYS A 48 -22.84 -23.47 -14.44
N ARG A 49 -22.36 -22.54 -15.27
CA ARG A 49 -22.20 -22.73 -16.71
C ARG A 49 -21.19 -23.82 -17.05
N LEU A 50 -20.17 -24.01 -16.19
CA LEU A 50 -19.18 -25.07 -16.36
C LEU A 50 -19.75 -26.46 -16.07
N TRP A 51 -20.64 -26.57 -15.08
CA TRP A 51 -21.22 -27.86 -14.63
C TRP A 51 -22.50 -28.26 -15.38
N GLU A 52 -23.22 -27.32 -15.97
CA GLU A 52 -24.44 -27.55 -16.76
C GLU A 52 -24.29 -28.65 -17.84
N PRO A 53 -23.22 -28.65 -18.69
CA PRO A 53 -23.05 -29.70 -19.69
C PRO A 53 -22.72 -31.07 -19.07
N PHE A 54 -22.01 -31.12 -17.93
CA PHE A 54 -21.65 -32.40 -17.30
C PHE A 54 -22.88 -33.18 -16.83
N ASN A 55 -23.95 -32.51 -16.42
CA ASN A 55 -25.19 -33.15 -16.00
C ASN A 55 -25.98 -33.80 -17.14
N HIS A 56 -25.63 -33.55 -18.41
CA HIS A 56 -26.32 -34.12 -19.58
C HIS A 56 -25.52 -35.19 -20.32
N LEU A 57 -24.30 -35.49 -19.87
CA LEU A 57 -23.32 -36.27 -20.63
C LEU A 57 -22.95 -37.63 -19.99
N THR A 58 -23.67 -38.05 -18.95
CA THR A 58 -23.44 -39.28 -18.17
C THR A 58 -23.72 -40.61 -18.92
N GLY A 59 -23.98 -40.59 -20.23
CA GLY A 59 -24.26 -41.80 -21.03
C GLY A 59 -23.18 -42.25 -22.01
N ASN A 60 -22.15 -41.45 -22.29
CA ASN A 60 -21.14 -41.77 -23.31
C ASN A 60 -19.70 -41.53 -22.80
N GLU A 61 -19.00 -42.63 -22.53
CA GLU A 61 -17.66 -42.68 -21.92
C GLU A 61 -16.57 -42.00 -22.77
N PHE A 62 -16.70 -42.00 -24.10
CA PHE A 62 -15.77 -41.31 -24.98
C PHE A 62 -15.95 -39.79 -24.90
N LEU A 63 -17.21 -39.35 -24.88
CA LEU A 63 -17.56 -37.93 -24.85
C LEU A 63 -17.20 -37.31 -23.50
N SER A 64 -17.42 -38.01 -22.39
CA SER A 64 -17.00 -37.57 -21.06
C SER A 64 -15.48 -37.42 -20.94
N ARG A 65 -14.70 -38.33 -21.55
CA ARG A 65 -13.23 -38.27 -21.54
C ARG A 65 -12.68 -37.10 -22.34
N VAL A 66 -13.22 -36.85 -23.54
CA VAL A 66 -12.83 -35.69 -24.37
C VAL A 66 -13.14 -34.39 -23.65
N ILE A 67 -14.33 -34.27 -23.05
CA ILE A 67 -14.74 -33.07 -22.32
C ILE A 67 -13.88 -32.86 -21.07
N ALA A 68 -13.55 -33.92 -20.33
CA ALA A 68 -12.65 -33.83 -19.19
C ALA A 68 -11.26 -33.29 -19.58
N ILE A 69 -10.71 -33.73 -20.73
CA ILE A 69 -9.44 -33.23 -21.24
C ILE A 69 -9.55 -31.75 -21.62
N VAL A 70 -10.61 -31.36 -22.32
CA VAL A 70 -10.84 -29.95 -22.72
C VAL A 70 -10.94 -29.04 -21.50
N VAL A 71 -11.67 -29.47 -20.47
CA VAL A 71 -11.83 -28.71 -19.21
C VAL A 71 -10.50 -28.62 -18.46
N LEU A 72 -9.73 -29.72 -18.39
CA LEU A 72 -8.41 -29.71 -17.77
C LEU A 72 -7.46 -28.71 -18.48
N VAL A 73 -7.43 -28.73 -19.81
CA VAL A 73 -6.62 -27.79 -20.61
C VAL A 73 -7.08 -26.36 -20.37
N ALA A 74 -8.39 -26.08 -20.37
CA ALA A 74 -8.93 -24.76 -20.10
C ALA A 74 -8.58 -24.27 -18.68
N LEU A 75 -8.61 -25.16 -17.68
CA LEU A 75 -8.22 -24.86 -16.31
C LEU A 75 -6.74 -24.51 -16.21
N VAL A 76 -5.86 -25.29 -16.83
CA VAL A 76 -4.41 -25.05 -16.85
C VAL A 76 -4.09 -23.72 -17.54
N LEU A 77 -4.71 -23.44 -18.68
CA LEU A 77 -4.53 -22.17 -19.39
C LEU A 77 -5.08 -20.98 -18.58
N GLY A 78 -6.23 -21.14 -17.94
CA GLY A 78 -6.80 -20.12 -17.06
C GLY A 78 -5.91 -19.83 -15.86
N LEU A 79 -5.36 -20.86 -15.22
CA LEU A 79 -4.43 -20.70 -14.10
C LEU A 79 -3.12 -20.04 -14.55
N ALA A 80 -2.56 -20.46 -15.68
CA ALA A 80 -1.36 -19.84 -16.26
C ALA A 80 -1.62 -18.36 -16.58
N TYR A 81 -2.77 -18.03 -17.18
CA TYR A 81 -3.17 -16.65 -17.44
C TYR A 81 -3.31 -15.85 -16.14
N LEU A 82 -3.93 -16.42 -15.10
CA LEU A 82 -4.12 -15.76 -13.81
C LEU A 82 -2.78 -15.50 -13.13
N ILE A 83 -1.86 -16.47 -13.15
CA ILE A 83 -0.48 -16.32 -12.67
C ILE A 83 0.22 -15.21 -13.44
N VAL A 84 0.19 -15.22 -14.78
CA VAL A 84 0.79 -14.16 -15.60
C VAL A 84 0.18 -12.79 -15.29
N ARG A 85 -1.13 -12.72 -15.07
CA ARG A 85 -1.83 -11.48 -14.73
C ARG A 85 -1.48 -10.99 -13.33
N LEU A 86 -1.41 -11.88 -12.35
CA LEU A 86 -0.96 -11.54 -10.99
C LEU A 86 0.50 -11.11 -11.00
N VAL A 87 1.36 -11.83 -11.71
CA VAL A 87 2.76 -11.44 -11.90
C VAL A 87 2.84 -10.10 -12.60
N ARG A 88 1.98 -9.75 -13.56
CA ARG A 88 2.00 -8.41 -14.19
C ARG A 88 1.43 -7.31 -13.29
N ALA A 89 0.42 -7.62 -12.48
CA ALA A 89 -0.23 -6.67 -11.58
C ALA A 89 0.59 -6.40 -10.31
N TYR A 90 1.32 -7.41 -9.84
CA TYR A 90 2.14 -7.38 -8.62
C TYR A 90 3.63 -7.51 -8.89
N ALA A 91 4.07 -7.63 -10.15
CA ALA A 91 5.46 -7.35 -10.47
C ALA A 91 5.65 -5.89 -10.04
N PRO A 92 6.53 -5.61 -9.06
CA PRO A 92 7.09 -4.27 -9.00
C PRO A 92 7.55 -3.96 -10.42
N ARG A 93 7.30 -2.74 -10.90
CA ARG A 93 7.98 -2.22 -12.08
C ARG A 93 9.48 -2.26 -11.78
N ARG A 94 10.09 -3.45 -11.86
CA ARG A 94 11.52 -3.65 -11.95
C ARG A 94 11.82 -3.22 -13.36
N THR A 95 12.04 -1.92 -13.48
CA THR A 95 12.84 -1.36 -14.56
C THR A 95 14.13 -2.14 -14.54
N THR A 96 14.21 -3.20 -15.33
CA THR A 96 15.46 -3.84 -15.70
C THR A 96 16.21 -2.82 -16.54
N HIS A 97 16.88 -1.88 -15.87
CA HIS A 97 18.13 -1.38 -16.40
C HIS A 97 19.05 -2.59 -16.45
N THR A 98 19.36 -3.03 -17.65
CA THR A 98 20.52 -3.89 -17.92
C THR A 98 21.74 -3.23 -17.31
N LEU A 99 22.09 -3.66 -16.09
CA LEU A 99 23.37 -3.38 -15.45
C LEU A 99 24.42 -4.20 -16.21
N ALA A 100 24.96 -3.60 -17.27
CA ALA A 100 26.31 -3.89 -17.68
C ALA A 100 27.22 -3.34 -16.56
N GLY A 101 27.79 -4.26 -15.78
CA GLY A 101 28.67 -3.92 -14.65
C GLY A 101 28.21 -4.60 -13.38
N ALA A 102 28.53 -5.90 -13.25
CA ALA A 102 28.69 -6.52 -11.95
C ALA A 102 29.96 -5.97 -11.30
N GLU A 103 29.91 -4.69 -10.92
CA GLU A 103 30.85 -4.12 -9.97
C GLU A 103 30.27 -4.40 -8.57
N ALA A 104 31.17 -4.55 -7.60
CA ALA A 104 30.94 -5.18 -6.30
C ALA A 104 29.62 -4.76 -5.62
N LEU A 105 29.07 -5.64 -4.76
CA LEU A 105 27.98 -5.32 -3.83
C LEU A 105 28.29 -4.01 -3.09
N ASP A 106 27.82 -2.91 -3.67
CA ASP A 106 28.21 -1.57 -3.28
C ASP A 106 27.81 -1.34 -1.83
N ALA A 107 28.71 -0.69 -1.10
CA ALA A 107 28.44 -0.17 0.23
C ALA A 107 27.05 0.51 0.25
N PRO A 108 26.29 0.40 1.36
CA PRO A 108 24.97 1.02 1.46
C PRO A 108 25.06 2.45 0.96
N ALA A 109 24.28 2.75 -0.10
CA ALA A 109 24.39 4.01 -0.81
C ALA A 109 24.28 5.16 0.18
N GLY A 110 25.36 5.93 0.34
CA GLY A 110 25.41 7.04 1.29
C GLY A 110 24.36 8.10 0.99
N ALA A 111 24.07 8.95 1.97
CA ALA A 111 23.02 9.96 1.89
C ALA A 111 23.12 10.80 0.60
N ARG A 112 24.32 11.27 0.26
CA ARG A 112 24.56 12.09 -0.93
C ARG A 112 24.21 11.38 -2.25
N ALA A 113 24.46 10.08 -2.35
CA ALA A 113 24.15 9.30 -3.54
C ALA A 113 22.63 9.11 -3.70
N LEU A 114 21.93 8.85 -2.59
CA LEU A 114 20.47 8.76 -2.56
C LEU A 114 19.83 10.10 -2.94
N PHE A 115 20.36 11.22 -2.43
CA PHE A 115 19.89 12.56 -2.79
C PHE A 115 20.03 12.84 -4.30
N ALA A 116 21.20 12.54 -4.88
CA ALA A 116 21.43 12.73 -6.31
C ALA A 116 20.44 11.92 -7.18
N ARG A 117 20.19 10.66 -6.81
CA ARG A 117 19.20 9.81 -7.48
C ARG A 117 17.77 10.33 -7.29
N ALA A 118 17.46 10.91 -6.14
CA ALA A 118 16.16 11.52 -5.90
C ALA A 118 15.89 12.70 -6.83
N LEU A 119 16.91 13.55 -7.05
CA LEU A 119 16.81 14.67 -7.99
C LEU A 119 16.62 14.18 -9.43
N GLU A 120 17.34 13.14 -9.85
CA GLU A 120 17.17 12.53 -11.17
C GLU A 120 15.75 11.93 -11.35
N ALA A 121 15.25 11.23 -10.34
CA ALA A 121 13.87 10.71 -10.37
C ALA A 121 12.85 11.86 -10.49
N ALA A 122 13.07 12.98 -9.78
CA ALA A 122 12.20 14.14 -9.83
C ALA A 122 12.17 14.80 -11.22
N THR A 123 13.31 14.95 -11.89
CA THR A 123 13.38 15.55 -13.25
C THR A 123 12.73 14.67 -14.32
N GLN A 124 12.67 13.36 -14.08
CA GLN A 124 12.00 12.39 -14.96
C GLN A 124 10.50 12.22 -14.65
N GLY A 125 9.93 13.03 -13.74
CA GLY A 125 8.52 12.93 -13.35
C GLY A 125 8.20 11.72 -12.45
N ARG A 126 9.21 10.98 -11.98
CA ARG A 126 9.06 9.83 -11.06
C ARG A 126 8.96 10.32 -9.62
N HIS A 127 7.93 11.12 -9.32
CA HIS A 127 7.81 11.85 -8.05
C HIS A 127 7.69 10.96 -6.81
N HIS A 128 6.98 9.83 -6.89
CA HIS A 128 6.90 8.89 -5.78
C HIS A 128 8.27 8.28 -5.45
N GLU A 129 9.05 7.90 -6.47
CA GLU A 129 10.41 7.40 -6.29
C GLU A 129 11.35 8.49 -5.75
N ALA A 130 11.23 9.72 -6.24
CA ALA A 130 11.96 10.86 -5.72
C ALA A 130 11.68 11.09 -4.23
N ALA A 131 10.42 11.04 -3.81
CA ALA A 131 10.03 11.17 -2.40
C ALA A 131 10.62 10.05 -1.53
N ALA A 132 10.59 8.79 -2.02
CA ALA A 132 11.19 7.66 -1.31
C ALA A 132 12.70 7.82 -1.13
N LEU A 133 13.40 8.24 -2.18
CA LEU A 133 14.84 8.46 -2.16
C LEU A 133 15.22 9.66 -1.28
N LEU A 134 14.44 10.75 -1.28
CA LEU A 134 14.63 11.89 -0.36
C LEU A 134 14.47 11.47 1.09
N TRP A 135 13.45 10.67 1.40
CA TRP A 135 13.24 10.14 2.76
C TRP A 135 14.41 9.25 3.19
N ALA A 136 14.81 8.29 2.36
CA ALA A 136 15.95 7.42 2.64
C ALA A 136 17.24 8.24 2.84
N SER A 137 17.51 9.19 1.94
CA SER A 137 18.65 10.09 2.03
C SER A 137 18.68 10.85 3.36
N ALA A 138 17.54 11.33 3.86
CA ALA A 138 17.48 12.07 5.12
C ALA A 138 17.82 11.16 6.30
N LEU A 139 17.32 9.93 6.32
CA LEU A 139 17.62 8.96 7.37
C LEU A 139 19.10 8.58 7.38
N HIS A 140 19.70 8.36 6.22
CA HIS A 140 21.13 8.11 6.10
C HIS A 140 21.96 9.32 6.50
N ALA A 141 21.56 10.55 6.16
CA ALA A 141 22.28 11.76 6.58
C ALA A 141 22.30 11.92 8.11
N LEU A 142 21.20 11.57 8.78
CA LEU A 142 21.11 11.61 10.24
C LEU A 142 22.00 10.55 10.92
N ASP A 143 22.14 9.38 10.30
CA ASP A 143 23.03 8.30 10.76
C ASP A 143 24.50 8.66 10.54
N GLU A 144 24.85 9.14 9.34
CA GLU A 144 26.19 9.63 9.01
C GLU A 144 26.63 10.79 9.91
N ALA A 145 25.71 11.68 10.29
CA ALA A 145 25.96 12.75 11.26
C ALA A 145 25.99 12.27 12.73
N GLY A 146 25.75 10.98 13.00
CA GLY A 146 25.73 10.41 14.34
C GLY A 146 24.55 10.86 15.21
N ARG A 147 23.51 11.49 14.63
CA ARG A 147 22.34 11.97 15.37
C ARG A 147 21.44 10.81 15.80
N VAL A 148 21.18 9.86 14.89
CA VAL A 148 20.35 8.67 15.15
C VAL A 148 20.84 7.52 14.29
N ARG A 149 21.04 6.34 14.88
CA ARG A 149 21.43 5.14 14.14
C ARG A 149 20.36 4.74 13.11
N TYR A 150 20.77 4.44 11.88
CA TYR A 150 19.88 3.90 10.84
C TYR A 150 19.29 2.53 11.23
N ASP A 151 17.97 2.42 11.12
CA ASP A 151 17.20 1.20 11.32
C ASP A 151 16.00 1.19 10.34
N ALA A 152 16.04 0.26 9.38
CA ALA A 152 15.04 0.13 8.34
C ALA A 152 13.68 -0.39 8.85
N ALA A 153 13.64 -1.01 10.04
CA ALA A 153 12.40 -1.53 10.62
C ALA A 153 11.55 -0.44 11.29
N ARG A 154 12.12 0.74 11.53
CA ARG A 154 11.41 1.84 12.18
C ARG A 154 10.39 2.49 11.26
N THR A 155 9.19 2.66 11.80
CA THR A 155 8.12 3.44 11.18
C THR A 155 8.46 4.94 11.17
N PRO A 156 7.86 5.75 10.28
CA PRO A 156 8.04 7.20 10.29
C PRO A 156 7.71 7.84 11.65
N GLY A 157 6.71 7.32 12.37
CA GLY A 157 6.35 7.80 13.70
C GLY A 157 7.43 7.54 14.75
N GLU A 158 8.12 6.41 14.69
CA GLU A 158 9.25 6.08 15.57
C GLU A 158 10.47 6.94 15.27
N TRP A 159 10.75 7.17 13.99
CA TRP A 159 11.80 8.09 13.54
C TRP A 159 11.59 9.50 14.10
N ARG A 160 10.36 10.03 14.03
CA ARG A 160 10.02 11.34 14.59
C ARG A 160 10.29 11.43 16.10
N ARG A 161 9.94 10.38 16.86
CA ARG A 161 10.20 10.31 18.31
C ARG A 161 11.67 10.21 18.66
N ALA A 162 12.48 9.60 17.78
CA ALA A 162 13.91 9.46 17.95
C ALA A 162 14.67 10.76 17.64
N VAL A 163 14.34 11.43 16.53
CA VAL A 163 15.02 12.66 16.08
C VAL A 163 14.59 13.89 16.88
N ARG A 164 13.31 13.98 17.26
CA ARG A 164 12.70 15.09 18.03
C ARG A 164 13.00 16.48 17.46
N ASP A 165 12.86 16.63 16.14
CA ASP A 165 13.16 17.86 15.42
C ASP A 165 11.93 18.32 14.60
N PRO A 166 11.42 19.54 14.81
CA PRO A 166 10.29 20.07 14.06
C PRO A 166 10.49 20.10 12.54
N GLN A 167 11.74 20.28 12.08
CA GLN A 167 12.05 20.29 10.65
C GLN A 167 11.98 18.88 10.07
N PHE A 168 12.48 17.90 10.82
CA PHE A 168 12.33 16.48 10.46
C PHE A 168 10.86 16.04 10.47
N ASP A 169 10.07 16.54 11.43
CA ASP A 169 8.64 16.28 11.49
C ASP A 169 7.88 16.78 10.27
N ALA A 170 8.28 17.92 9.69
CA ALA A 170 7.73 18.41 8.43
C ALA A 170 8.04 17.45 7.27
N LEU A 171 9.31 17.05 7.12
CA LEU A 171 9.74 16.09 6.11
C LEU A 171 9.00 14.75 6.25
N ALA A 172 8.90 14.22 7.46
CA ALA A 172 8.25 12.94 7.73
C ALA A 172 6.75 12.95 7.41
N ARG A 173 6.06 14.08 7.62
CA ARG A 173 4.65 14.21 7.23
C ARG A 173 4.47 14.16 5.72
N ASP A 174 5.27 14.91 4.96
CA ASP A 174 5.20 14.88 3.49
C ASP A 174 5.62 13.50 2.95
N ALA A 175 6.63 12.85 3.57
CA ALA A 175 7.02 11.48 3.22
C ALA A 175 5.89 10.48 3.44
N VAL A 176 5.15 10.58 4.55
CA VAL A 176 4.00 9.70 4.81
C VAL A 176 2.91 9.88 3.76
N VAL A 177 2.60 11.13 3.39
CA VAL A 177 1.63 11.42 2.33
C VAL A 177 2.10 10.86 0.99
N ALA A 178 3.38 11.03 0.65
CA ALA A 178 3.94 10.59 -0.62
C ALA A 178 3.99 9.06 -0.78
N LEU A 179 4.33 8.35 0.30
CA LEU A 179 4.61 6.91 0.26
C LEU A 179 3.43 6.03 0.63
N PHE A 180 2.48 6.56 1.41
CA PHE A 180 1.36 5.79 1.95
C PHE A 180 0.00 6.47 1.75
N GLY A 181 -0.04 7.65 1.13
CA GLY A 181 -1.29 8.34 0.83
C GLY A 181 -2.01 7.76 -0.39
N ASP A 182 -3.33 7.96 -0.46
CA ASP A 182 -4.17 7.53 -1.59
C ASP A 182 -3.92 8.34 -2.89
N ARG A 183 -3.16 9.43 -2.81
CA ARG A 183 -2.82 10.31 -3.93
C ARG A 183 -1.34 10.15 -4.27
N ASP A 184 -1.05 10.01 -5.57
CA ASP A 184 0.33 10.00 -6.06
C ASP A 184 1.08 11.27 -5.64
N ALA A 185 2.37 11.12 -5.33
CA ALA A 185 3.25 12.25 -5.08
C ALA A 185 3.34 13.13 -6.34
N ASP A 186 3.24 14.45 -6.16
CA ASP A 186 3.38 15.43 -7.23
C ASP A 186 4.68 16.25 -7.09
N ALA A 187 5.00 17.03 -8.13
CA ALA A 187 6.20 17.87 -8.15
C ALA A 187 6.23 18.89 -6.98
N ALA A 188 5.06 19.41 -6.59
CA ALA A 188 4.95 20.37 -5.51
C ALA A 188 5.30 19.75 -4.15
N LEU A 189 4.86 18.51 -3.91
CA LEU A 189 5.21 17.74 -2.71
C LEU A 189 6.70 17.44 -2.68
N VAL A 190 7.28 16.97 -3.79
CA VAL A 190 8.72 16.68 -3.86
C VAL A 190 9.55 17.94 -3.60
N ALA A 191 9.12 19.10 -4.09
CA ALA A 191 9.77 20.38 -3.79
C ALA A 191 9.73 20.72 -2.30
N ARG A 192 8.57 20.57 -1.63
CA ARG A 192 8.47 20.76 -0.18
C ARG A 192 9.35 19.79 0.61
N MET A 193 9.41 18.52 0.21
CA MET A 193 10.29 17.54 0.83
C MET A 193 11.76 17.92 0.68
N ARG A 194 12.17 18.43 -0.49
CA ARG A 194 13.54 18.92 -0.70
C ARG A 194 13.85 20.11 0.20
N ASP A 195 12.95 21.09 0.28
CA ASP A 195 13.15 22.26 1.14
C ASP A 195 13.24 21.87 2.63
N ALA A 196 12.51 20.84 3.06
CA ALA A 196 12.59 20.29 4.40
C ALA A 196 13.89 19.49 4.61
N TYR A 197 14.32 18.72 3.62
CA TYR A 197 15.58 17.96 3.63
C TYR A 197 16.78 18.87 3.89
N ASP A 198 16.88 19.98 3.15
CA ASP A 198 18.02 20.90 3.26
C ASP A 198 18.17 21.46 4.68
N ARG A 199 17.03 21.71 5.35
CA ARG A 199 17.00 22.18 6.75
C ARG A 199 17.40 21.10 7.75
N VAL A 200 17.01 19.85 7.51
CA VAL A 200 17.33 18.71 8.39
C VAL A 200 18.81 18.33 8.32
N VAL A 201 19.39 18.37 7.11
CA VAL A 201 20.76 17.91 6.85
C VAL A 201 21.79 19.02 7.05
N THR A 202 21.41 20.28 6.86
CA THR A 202 22.27 21.45 7.13
C THR A 202 21.69 22.24 8.31
N PRO A 203 21.85 21.75 9.56
CA PRO A 203 21.42 22.51 10.71
C PRO A 203 22.23 23.81 10.78
N ALA A 204 21.52 24.93 10.94
CA ALA A 204 22.10 26.27 11.11
C ALA A 204 22.92 26.37 12.40
#